data_AF-A0A1T5C143-F1
#
_entry.id   AF-A0A1T5C143-F1
#
_cell.length_a   1.000
_cell.length_b   1.000
_cell.length_c   1.000
_cell.angle_alpha   90.00
_cell.angle_beta   90.00
_cell.angle_gamma   90.00
#
_symmetry.space_group_name_H-M   'P 1'
#
loop_
_entity.id
_entity.type
_entity.pdbx_description
1 polymer ?
#
loop_
_entity_poly.entity_id
_entity_poly.type
_entity_poly.pdbx_seq_one_letter_code
_entity_poly.pdbx_strand_id
1 'polypeptide(L)' 'MKLSTEQEYNEAFRIIDNLIAENFEEDVNKQQKFLEVAKAIQEYEKKMYPLPKLETAVRIKSA' A
#
# COMPACT_ATOMS: atom_id res chain seq x y z
N MET A 1 3.03 3.08 12.04
CA MET A 1 1.58 2.76 11.98
C MET A 1 1.36 1.27 11.74
N LYS A 2 0.25 0.68 12.21
CA LYS A 2 -0.13 -0.72 11.91
C LYS A 2 -1.64 -0.79 11.62
N LEU A 3 -2.01 -1.32 10.45
CA LEU A 3 -3.40 -1.50 10.04
C LEU A 3 -3.87 -2.91 10.40
N SER A 4 -5.05 -3.03 11.00
CA SER A 4 -5.65 -4.31 11.42
C SER A 4 -7.07 -4.50 10.91
N THR A 5 -7.75 -3.43 10.50
CA THR A 5 -9.12 -3.43 10.00
C THR A 5 -9.23 -2.83 8.60
N GLU A 6 -10.30 -3.17 7.87
CA GLU A 6 -10.59 -2.58 6.56
C GLU A 6 -10.87 -1.07 6.65
N GLN A 7 -11.45 -0.61 7.77
CA GLN A 7 -11.66 0.82 8.01
C GLN A 7 -10.33 1.58 8.11
N GLU A 8 -9.37 1.07 8.88
CA GLU A 8 -8.02 1.67 8.97
C GLU A 8 -7.29 1.62 7.62
N TYR A 9 -7.49 0.55 6.84
CA TYR A 9 -6.95 0.43 5.49
C TYR A 9 -7.50 1.52 4.56
N ASN A 10 -8.82 1.70 4.54
CA ASN A 10 -9.45 2.77 3.75
C ASN A 10 -9.04 4.17 4.22
N GLU A 11 -8.87 4.37 5.52
CA GLU A 11 -8.37 5.63 6.07
C GLU A 11 -6.92 5.91 5.67
N ALA A 12 -6.07 4.88 5.61
CA ALA A 12 -4.69 5.02 5.15
C ALA A 12 -4.62 5.54 3.70
N PHE A 13 -5.51 5.11 2.81
CA PHE A 13 -5.59 5.68 1.45
C PHE A 13 -6.00 7.15 1.45
N ARG A 14 -6.97 7.55 2.28
CA ARG A 14 -7.34 8.96 2.40
C ARG A 14 -6.17 9.82 2.90
N ILE A 15 -5.36 9.29 3.80
CA ILE A 15 -4.15 9.98 4.27
C ILE A 15 -3.15 10.15 3.11
N ILE A 16 -2.95 9.11 2.29
CA ILE A 16 -2.11 9.19 1.09
C ILE A 16 -2.64 10.25 0.12
N ASP A 17 -3.94 10.24 -0.18
CA ASP A 17 -4.57 11.21 -1.10
C ASP A 17 -4.39 12.65 -0.62
N ASN A 18 -4.57 12.89 0.68
CA ASN A 18 -4.34 14.21 1.28
C ASN A 18 -2.87 14.64 1.18
N LEU A 19 -1.93 13.74 1.47
CA LEU A 19 -0.49 14.03 1.36
C LEU A 19 -0.11 14.39 -0.09
N ILE A 20 -0.66 13.67 -1.07
CA ILE A 20 -0.47 13.98 -2.49
C ILE A 20 -1.02 15.37 -2.83
N ALA A 21 -2.25 15.66 -2.41
CA ALA A 21 -2.89 16.97 -2.65
C ALA A 21 -2.12 18.13 -2.00
N GLU A 22 -1.40 17.87 -0.91
CA GLU A 22 -0.57 18.85 -0.20
C GLU A 22 0.86 18.98 -0.75
N ASN A 23 1.19 18.35 -1.89
CA ASN A 23 2.55 18.30 -2.45
C ASN A 23 3.57 17.82 -1.41
N PHE A 24 3.31 16.68 -0.78
CA PHE A 24 4.15 16.13 0.29
C PHE A 24 5.64 16.00 -0.07
N GLU A 25 5.97 15.91 -1.36
CA GLU A 25 7.34 15.82 -1.88
C GLU A 25 8.21 17.03 -1.53
N GLU A 26 7.62 18.18 -1.19
CA GLU A 26 8.39 19.39 -0.80
C GLU A 26 8.70 19.47 0.70
N ASP A 27 8.11 18.58 1.52
CA ASP A 27 8.25 18.59 2.97
C ASP A 27 8.74 17.22 3.50
N VAL A 28 9.92 17.21 4.14
CA VAL A 28 10.56 15.98 4.65
C VAL A 28 9.68 15.24 5.66
N ASN A 29 8.93 15.93 6.51
CA ASN A 29 8.04 15.29 7.47
C ASN A 29 6.87 14.62 6.75
N LYS A 30 6.32 15.26 5.72
CA LYS A 30 5.24 14.69 4.91
C LYS A 30 5.72 13.51 4.06
N GLN A 31 6.93 13.57 3.50
CA GLN A 31 7.59 12.41 2.87
C GLN A 31 7.71 11.22 3.83
N GLN A 32 8.19 11.47 5.04
CA GLN A 32 8.34 10.42 6.04
C GLN A 32 6.97 9.82 6.41
N LYS A 33 5.96 10.67 6.58
CA LYS A 33 4.58 10.26 6.85
C LYS A 33 4.01 9.42 5.72
N PHE A 34 4.18 9.85 4.48
CA PHE A 34 3.76 9.11 3.29
C PHE A 34 4.37 7.71 3.26
N LEU A 35 5.69 7.61 3.45
CA LEU A 35 6.40 6.34 3.44
C LEU A 35 5.92 5.41 4.57
N GLU A 36 5.66 5.96 5.75
CA GLU A 36 5.13 5.17 6.87
C GLU A 36 3.74 4.59 6.55
N VAL A 37 2.85 5.41 5.97
CA VAL A 37 1.49 4.99 5.62
C VAL A 37 1.52 3.96 4.48
N ALA A 38 2.32 4.20 3.44
CA ALA A 38 2.48 3.27 2.32
C ALA A 38 3.01 1.90 2.77
N LYS A 39 3.98 1.86 3.69
CA LYS A 39 4.46 0.61 4.28
C LYS A 39 3.36 -0.12 5.05
N ALA A 40 2.56 0.61 5.81
CA ALA A 40 1.47 0.02 6.59
C ALA A 40 0.39 -0.61 5.68
N ILE A 41 0.04 0.05 4.56
CA ILE A 41 -0.84 -0.47 3.51
C ILE A 41 -0.26 -1.78 2.94
N GLN A 42 1.01 -1.75 2.51
CA GLN A 42 1.66 -2.92 1.91
C GLN A 42 1.69 -4.13 2.89
N GLU A 43 1.96 -3.89 4.17
CA GLU A 43 1.95 -4.95 5.18
C GLU A 43 0.55 -5.53 5.42
N TYR A 44 -0.49 -4.70 5.35
CA TYR A 44 -1.87 -5.15 5.45
C TYR A 44 -2.26 -5.99 4.24
N GLU A 45 -1.93 -5.54 3.03
CA GLU A 45 -2.21 -6.27 1.79
C GLU A 45 -1.51 -7.63 1.75
N LYS A 46 -0.25 -7.71 2.17
CA LYS A 46 0.46 -8.99 2.27
C LYS A 46 -0.25 -10.01 3.17
N LYS A 47 -0.96 -9.55 4.20
CA LYS A 47 -1.68 -10.41 5.16
C LYS A 47 -3.07 -10.78 4.66
N MET A 48 -3.82 -9.82 4.12
CA MET A 48 -5.23 -9.99 3.75
C MET A 48 -5.43 -10.43 2.31
N TYR A 49 -4.55 -10.01 1.41
CA TYR A 49 -4.59 -10.28 -0.03
C TYR A 49 -3.24 -10.84 -0.48
N PRO A 50 -2.82 -12.01 0.04
CA PRO A 50 -1.57 -12.61 -0.38
C PRO A 50 -1.59 -12.81 -1.89
N LEU A 51 -0.72 -12.10 -2.61
CA LEU A 51 -0.58 -12.27 -4.05
C LEU A 51 -0.34 -13.76 -4.30
N PRO A 52 -1.13 -14.42 -5.17
CA PRO A 52 -0.83 -15.79 -5.54
C PRO A 52 0.59 -15.80 -6.09
N LYS A 53 1.44 -16.69 -5.55
CA LYS A 53 2.78 -16.89 -6.09
C LYS A 53 2.64 -17.06 -7.60
N LEU A 54 3.41 -16.30 -8.36
CA LEU A 54 3.47 -16.29 -9.82
C LEU A 54 3.89 -17.65 -10.45
N GLU A 55 3.72 -18.77 -9.75
CA GLU A 55 3.98 -20.12 -10.25
C GLU A 55 2.87 -20.64 -11.19
N THR A 56 1.76 -19.91 -11.34
CA THR A 56 0.61 -20.39 -12.14
C THR A 56 0.32 -19.57 -13.41
N ALA A 57 1.05 -18.49 -13.68
CA ALA A 57 0.83 -17.68 -14.90
C ALA A 57 1.67 -18.13 -16.12
N VAL A 58 2.58 -19.11 -15.96
CA VAL A 58 3.43 -19.62 -17.06
C VAL A 58 3.14 -21.10 -17.33
N ARG A 59 1.88 -21.44 -17.58
CA ARG A 59 1.50 -22.68 -18.32
C ARG A 59 0.39 -22.43 -19.35
N ILE A 60 0.31 -21.21 -19.88
CA ILE A 60 -0.48 -20.93 -21.08
C ILE A 60 0.46 -20.35 -22.12
N LYS A 61 1.26 -21.23 -22.74
CA LYS A 61 1.71 -21.21 -24.15
C LYS A 61 2.88 -22.18 -24.30
N SER A 62 2.85 -22.92 -25.42
CA SER A 62 3.73 -24.02 -25.83
C SER A 62 3.27 -25.37 -25.27
N ALA A 63 2.76 -26.33 -26.04
CA ALA A 63 2.54 -26.46 -27.48
C ALA A 63 1.44 -27.53 -27.69
#